data_AF-W7UTT6-F1
#
_entry.id   AF-W7UTT6-F1
#
_cell.length_a   1.000
_cell.length_b   1.000
_cell.length_c   1.000
_cell.angle_alpha   90.00
_cell.angle_beta   90.00
_cell.angle_gamma   90.00
#
_symmetry.space_group_name_H-M   'P 1'
#
loop_
_entity.id
_entity.type
_entity.pdbx_description
1 polymer ?
#
loop_
_entity_poly.entity_id
_entity_poly.type
_entity_poly.pdbx_seq_one_letter_code
_entity_poly.pdbx_strand_id
1 'polypeptide(L)'
;MKRRKRELLPKTEPLKHDPIEDTEYFKAIIEEVNKEAESLVEPEIRCGRFAFVEREKKRILKEKNNIDWKTTEEMNPNWDFI
;
A
#
# COMPACT_ATOMS: atom_id res chain seq x y z
N MET A 1 -26.86 2.72 -19.74
CA MET A 1 -26.43 2.44 -18.35
C MET A 1 -27.01 3.51 -17.42
N LYS A 2 -27.83 3.13 -16.44
CA LYS A 2 -28.32 4.08 -15.42
C LYS A 2 -27.17 4.40 -14.47
N ARG A 3 -26.66 5.64 -14.50
CA ARG A 3 -25.72 6.13 -13.46
C ARG A 3 -26.44 6.04 -12.12
N ARG A 4 -25.99 5.15 -11.23
CA ARG A 4 -26.51 5.12 -9.85
C ARG A 4 -26.25 6.49 -9.25
N LYS A 5 -27.28 7.11 -8.65
CA LYS A 5 -27.14 8.37 -7.92
C LYS A 5 -26.08 8.14 -6.82
N ARG A 6 -25.05 8.97 -6.77
CA ARG A 6 -23.96 8.91 -5.77
C ARG A 6 -24.47 8.89 -4.32
N GLU A 7 -25.71 9.35 -4.11
CA GLU A 7 -26.45 9.39 -2.84
C GLU A 7 -26.73 8.01 -2.20
N LEU A 8 -26.60 6.90 -2.94
CA LEU A 8 -26.87 5.54 -2.43
C LEU A 8 -25.62 4.71 -2.16
N LEU A 9 -24.41 5.26 -2.36
CA LEU A 9 -23.20 4.55 -1.97
C LEU A 9 -23.03 4.67 -0.45
N PRO A 10 -22.85 3.57 0.28
CA PRO A 10 -22.54 3.65 1.70
C PRO A 10 -21.32 4.54 1.90
N LYS A 11 -21.30 5.36 2.96
CA LYS A 11 -20.09 6.09 3.36
C LYS A 11 -19.00 5.05 3.59
N THR A 12 -18.02 4.99 2.71
CA THR A 12 -16.81 4.21 2.93
C THR A 12 -16.09 4.81 4.13
N GLU A 13 -15.61 3.95 5.04
CA GLU A 13 -14.71 4.41 6.12
C GLU A 13 -13.54 5.17 5.50
N PRO A 14 -12.88 6.09 6.21
CA PRO A 14 -11.62 6.67 5.74
C PRO A 14 -10.56 5.59 5.51
N LEU A 15 -9.66 5.81 4.54
CA LEU A 15 -8.53 4.93 4.30
C LEU A 15 -7.59 4.97 5.52
N LYS A 16 -7.22 3.80 6.02
CA LYS A 16 -6.32 3.62 7.16
C LYS A 16 -4.89 3.50 6.67
N HIS A 17 -3.97 4.08 7.42
CA HIS A 17 -2.52 4.03 7.20
C HIS A 17 -1.85 3.39 8.41
N ASP A 18 -0.72 2.73 8.20
CA ASP A 18 0.08 2.19 9.29
C ASP A 18 0.70 3.35 10.08
N PRO A 19 0.49 3.47 11.41
CA PRO A 19 1.11 4.53 12.22
C PRO A 19 2.65 4.59 12.14
N ILE A 20 3.31 3.50 11.74
CA ILE A 20 4.75 3.49 11.48
C ILE A 20 5.14 4.50 10.41
N GLU A 21 4.24 4.79 9.45
CA GLU A 21 4.48 5.75 8.37
C GLU A 21 4.74 7.18 8.87
N ASP A 22 4.23 7.51 10.06
CA ASP A 22 4.42 8.82 10.69
C ASP A 22 5.76 8.95 11.42
N THR A 23 6.50 7.85 11.61
CA THR A 23 7.78 7.87 12.32
C THR A 23 8.89 8.49 11.49
N GLU A 24 9.77 9.26 12.14
CA GLU A 24 10.92 9.89 11.47
C GLU A 24 11.87 8.87 10.84
N TYR A 25 12.04 7.71 11.48
CA TYR A 25 12.88 6.64 10.94
C TYR A 25 12.30 6.08 9.63
N PHE A 26 11.00 5.83 9.58
CA PHE A 26 10.35 5.36 8.36
C PHE A 26 10.46 6.39 7.23
N LYS A 27 10.16 7.67 7.53
CA LYS A 27 10.27 8.76 6.55
C LYS A 27 11.69 8.91 5.98
N ALA A 28 12.71 8.65 6.79
CA ALA A 28 14.11 8.74 6.35
C ALA A 28 14.52 7.65 5.35
N ILE A 29 13.89 6.47 5.38
CA ILE A 29 14.31 5.31 4.56
C ILE A 29 13.33 4.97 3.44
N ILE A 30 12.08 5.45 3.51
CA ILE A 30 10.99 4.97 2.66
C ILE A 30 11.22 5.21 1.17
N GLU A 31 11.87 6.32 0.79
CA GLU A 31 12.15 6.61 -0.61
C GLU A 31 13.09 5.57 -1.23
N GLU A 32 14.15 5.19 -0.52
CA GLU A 32 15.10 4.16 -0.97
C GLU A 32 14.44 2.79 -1.03
N VAL A 33 13.69 2.42 0.01
CA VAL A 33 12.95 1.16 0.07
C VAL A 33 11.94 1.06 -1.08
N ASN A 34 11.22 2.14 -1.40
CA ASN A 34 10.26 2.14 -2.51
C ASN A 34 10.97 1.92 -3.86
N LYS A 35 12.09 2.61 -4.11
CA LYS A 35 12.88 2.42 -5.34
C LYS A 35 13.37 0.98 -5.48
N GLU A 36 13.83 0.38 -4.39
CA GLU A 36 14.26 -1.02 -4.38
C GLU A 36 13.08 -1.96 -4.65
N ALA A 37 11.97 -1.80 -3.93
CA ALA A 37 10.77 -2.61 -4.11
C ALA A 37 10.23 -2.52 -5.54
N GLU A 38 10.20 -1.33 -6.14
CA GLU A 38 9.80 -1.13 -7.53
C GLU A 38 10.71 -1.84 -8.53
N SER A 39 12.02 -1.87 -8.26
CA SER A 39 13.00 -2.53 -9.13
C SER A 39 12.89 -4.06 -9.14
N LEU A 40 12.28 -4.64 -8.11
CA LEU A 40 12.10 -6.09 -7.96
C LEU A 40 10.82 -6.62 -8.61
N VAL A 41 9.94 -5.73 -9.08
CA VAL A 41 8.64 -6.08 -9.66
C VAL A 41 8.63 -5.76 -11.14
N GLU A 42 8.22 -6.74 -11.95
CA GLU A 42 8.12 -6.62 -13.41
C GLU A 42 7.39 -5.32 -13.83
N PRO A 43 8.02 -4.49 -14.69
CA PRO A 43 7.42 -3.22 -15.12
C PRO A 43 6.21 -3.40 -16.04
N GLU A 44 6.05 -4.56 -16.68
CA GLU A 44 4.97 -4.85 -17.64
C GLU A 44 3.62 -5.20 -16.97
N ILE A 45 3.58 -5.35 -15.64
CA ILE A 45 2.33 -5.64 -14.92
C ILE A 45 1.38 -4.45 -15.05
N ARG A 46 0.32 -4.63 -15.86
CA ARG A 46 -0.63 -3.57 -16.23
C ARG A 46 -1.64 -3.22 -15.13
N CYS A 47 -2.08 -4.19 -14.34
CA CYS A 47 -3.09 -4.01 -13.29
C CYS A 47 -2.61 -4.65 -11.99
N GLY A 48 -2.88 -4.00 -10.86
CA GLY A 48 -2.52 -4.53 -9.54
C GLY A 48 -1.03 -4.51 -9.21
N ARG A 49 -0.17 -3.89 -10.04
CA ARG A 49 1.28 -3.78 -9.80
C ARG A 49 1.62 -3.26 -8.40
N PHE A 50 0.81 -2.32 -7.91
CA PHE A 50 0.94 -1.75 -6.58
C PHE A 50 0.99 -2.82 -5.46
N ALA A 51 0.13 -3.84 -5.50
CA ALA A 51 0.09 -4.88 -4.48
C ALA A 51 1.38 -5.73 -4.45
N PHE A 52 1.99 -5.96 -5.62
CA PHE A 52 3.28 -6.64 -5.71
C PHE A 52 4.41 -5.78 -5.14
N VAL A 53 4.41 -4.47 -5.44
CA VAL A 53 5.39 -3.53 -4.89
C VAL A 53 5.25 -3.43 -3.37
N GLU A 54 4.03 -3.35 -2.82
CA GLU A 54 3.81 -3.34 -1.37
C GLU A 54 4.32 -4.61 -0.69
N ARG A 55 4.21 -5.77 -1.35
CA ARG A 55 4.75 -7.04 -0.84
C ARG A 55 6.27 -6.99 -0.74
N GLU A 56 6.96 -6.52 -1.78
CA GLU A 56 8.42 -6.39 -1.74
C GLU A 56 8.88 -5.31 -0.75
N LYS A 57 8.18 -4.16 -0.71
CA LYS A 57 8.41 -3.11 0.29
C LYS A 57 8.32 -3.67 1.71
N LYS A 58 7.25 -4.42 2.01
CA LYS A 58 7.05 -5.04 3.34
C LYS A 58 8.20 -6.00 3.68
N ARG A 59 8.63 -6.82 2.72
CA ARG A 59 9.76 -7.75 2.88
C ARG A 59 11.06 -7.00 3.19
N ILE A 60 11.40 -5.98 2.40
CA ILE A 60 12.62 -5.16 2.58
C ILE A 60 12.62 -4.47 3.94
N LEU A 61 11.52 -3.84 4.32
CA LEU A 61 11.38 -3.17 5.62
C LEU A 61 11.62 -4.14 6.78
N LYS A 62 11.10 -5.37 6.67
CA LYS A 62 11.30 -6.39 7.71
C LYS A 62 12.74 -6.90 7.76
N GLU A 63 13.31 -7.26 6.61
CA GLU A 63 14.63 -7.88 6.53
C GLU A 63 15.77 -6.90 6.82
N LYS A 64 15.72 -5.68 6.29
CA LYS A 64 16.83 -4.72 6.37
C LYS A 64 16.71 -3.73 7.52
N ASN A 65 15.48 -3.39 7.91
CA ASN A 65 15.21 -2.33 8.89
C ASN A 65 14.52 -2.83 10.15
N ASN A 66 14.16 -4.12 10.21
CA ASN A 66 13.38 -4.72 11.30
C ASN A 66 12.06 -3.98 11.59
N ILE A 67 11.45 -3.41 10.55
CA ILE A 67 10.16 -2.71 10.64
C ILE A 67 9.04 -3.68 10.25
N ASP A 68 8.05 -3.82 11.12
CA ASP A 68 6.84 -4.61 10.84
C ASP A 68 5.72 -3.72 10.31
N TRP A 69 5.85 -3.32 9.05
CA TRP A 69 4.90 -2.45 8.34
C TRP A 69 3.77 -3.27 7.71
N LYS A 70 2.55 -2.76 7.77
CA LYS A 70 1.35 -3.36 7.18
C LYS A 70 1.01 -2.75 5.82
N THR A 71 0.62 -3.59 4.88
CA THR A 71 0.21 -3.15 3.53
C THR A 71 -1.11 -2.39 3.56
N THR A 72 -1.41 -1.69 2.46
CA THR A 72 -2.71 -1.02 2.30
C THR A 72 -3.87 -2.01 2.44
N GLU A 73 -3.76 -3.20 1.85
CA GLU A 73 -4.77 -4.26 1.94
C GLU A 73 -4.94 -4.78 3.38
N GLU A 74 -3.85 -4.98 4.12
CA GLU A 74 -3.90 -5.42 5.53
C GLU A 74 -4.50 -4.37 6.47
N MET A 75 -4.26 -3.09 6.20
CA MET A 75 -4.83 -1.98 6.96
C MET A 75 -6.31 -1.74 6.61
N ASN A 76 -6.73 -2.13 5.41
CA ASN A 76 -8.03 -1.83 4.84
C ASN A 76 -8.73 -3.08 4.28
N PRO A 77 -8.97 -4.13 5.09
CA PRO A 77 -9.52 -5.39 4.61
C PRO A 77 -10.95 -5.30 4.07
N ASN A 78 -11.66 -4.20 4.37
CA ASN A 78 -13.03 -3.95 3.91
C ASN A 78 -13.08 -3.12 2.61
N TRP A 79 -11.92 -2.75 2.05
CA TRP A 79 -11.84 -1.98 0.83
C TRP A 79 -11.59 -2.91 -0.36
N ASP A 80 -12.23 -2.56 -1.48
CA ASP A 80 -12.05 -3.23 -2.77
C ASP A 80 -11.10 -2.38 -3.63
N PHE A 81 -9.84 -2.81 -3.73
CA PHE A 81 -8.79 -2.12 -4.50
C PHE A 81 -8.66 -2.63 -5.95
N ILE A 82 -9.68 -3.36 -6.45
CA ILE A 82 -9.74 -3.96 -7.79
C ILE A 82 -10.06 -2.92 -8.89
#